data_AF-A0A966YKL1-F1
#
_entry.id   AF-A0A966YKL1-F1
#
_cell.length_a   1.000
_cell.length_b   1.000
_cell.length_c   1.000
_cell.angle_alpha   90.00
_cell.angle_beta   90.00
_cell.angle_gamma   90.00
#
_symmetry.space_group_name_H-M   'P 1'
#
loop_
_entity.id
_entity.type
_entity.pdbx_description
1 polymer ?
#
loop_
_entity_poly.entity_id
_entity_poly.type
_entity_poly.pdbx_seq_one_letter_code
_entity_poly.pdbx_strand_id
1 'polypeptide(L)'
;YDKVRLVPFGEFVPLRSFIENFSDEIPGRDVRSGTGPAILQTDIGTLGISISWEIFFDHRARDAIGNGGQLLLNPTNGSSYWLTIVQSQQIASSRLRAVETDRFVLQAAPTGFSGIIAPDGEVLHRTGVSEQKVLYDTVELRTGRTLSVQLGAWPMLVYAIATLAVIQGRRRFRKVGESDLDPQGDGTVVHELDGHISTEPTGGDDRTGSA
;
A
#
# COMPACT_ATOMS: atom_id res chain seq x y z
N TYR A 1 -4.70 -3.39 25.99
CA TYR A 1 -4.30 -2.78 24.70
C TYR A 1 -5.36 -1.78 24.34
N ASP A 2 -4.97 -0.53 24.09
CA ASP A 2 -5.88 0.52 23.63
C ASP A 2 -5.72 0.70 22.12
N LYS A 3 -6.85 0.80 21.41
CA LYS A 3 -6.88 0.89 19.95
C LYS A 3 -6.15 2.14 19.46
N VAL A 4 -5.27 1.97 18.48
CA VAL A 4 -4.45 3.06 17.94
C VAL A 4 -5.11 3.67 16.70
N ARG A 5 -5.53 2.86 15.73
CA ARG A 5 -6.20 3.35 14.51
C ARG A 5 -7.69 3.52 14.75
N LEU A 6 -8.09 4.75 15.06
CA LEU A 6 -9.50 5.07 15.26
C LEU A 6 -10.24 5.19 13.92
N VAL A 7 -11.52 4.83 13.92
CA VAL A 7 -12.44 4.94 12.79
C VAL A 7 -12.99 6.37 12.73
N PRO A 8 -12.77 7.11 11.64
CA PRO A 8 -13.37 8.43 11.46
C PRO A 8 -14.89 8.37 11.51
N PHE A 9 -15.51 9.37 12.14
CA PHE A 9 -16.95 9.53 12.38
C PHE A 9 -17.62 8.44 13.24
N GLY A 10 -16.95 7.31 13.50
CA GLY A 10 -17.41 6.29 14.44
C GLY A 10 -16.79 6.45 15.84
N GLU A 11 -15.50 6.74 15.91
CA GLU A 11 -14.74 6.84 17.17
C GLU A 11 -14.20 8.26 17.43
N PHE A 12 -14.04 9.07 16.38
CA PHE A 12 -13.68 10.49 16.50
C PHE A 12 -14.22 11.31 15.31
N VAL A 13 -14.35 12.63 15.47
CA VAL A 13 -14.77 13.53 14.38
C VAL A 13 -13.57 14.30 13.80
N PRO A 14 -13.18 14.05 12.53
CA PRO A 14 -12.16 14.86 11.85
C PRO A 14 -12.59 16.32 11.74
N LEU A 15 -11.67 17.25 12.01
CA LEU A 15 -11.92 18.70 11.91
C LEU A 15 -13.20 19.12 12.65
N ARG A 16 -13.45 18.56 13.83
CA ARG A 16 -14.64 18.77 14.65
C ARG A 16 -15.13 20.22 14.69
N SER A 17 -14.26 21.16 15.00
CA SER A 17 -14.59 22.59 15.10
C SER A 17 -15.13 23.19 13.80
N PHE A 18 -14.80 22.61 12.64
CA PHE A 18 -15.37 22.99 11.35
C PHE A 18 -16.73 22.32 11.13
N ILE A 19 -16.82 21.01 11.38
CA ILE A 19 -18.03 20.20 11.17
C ILE A 19 -19.19 20.64 12.08
N GLU A 20 -18.90 21.00 13.34
CA GLU A 20 -19.89 21.49 14.32
C GLU A 20 -20.62 22.76 13.84
N ASN A 21 -20.06 23.52 12.90
CA ASN A 21 -20.78 24.67 12.32
C ASN A 21 -21.90 24.27 11.35
N PHE A 22 -21.93 23.01 10.91
CA PHE A 22 -22.84 22.52 9.87
C PHE A 22 -23.76 21.38 10.34
N SER A 23 -23.48 20.74 11.49
CA SER A 23 -24.29 19.64 12.01
C SER A 23 -24.11 19.46 13.52
N ASP A 24 -25.23 19.35 14.22
CA ASP A 24 -25.29 19.00 15.65
C ASP A 24 -25.42 17.48 15.88
N GLU A 25 -25.51 16.67 14.82
CA GLU A 25 -25.72 15.21 14.90
C GLU A 25 -24.41 14.41 15.04
N ILE A 26 -23.36 15.01 15.58
CA ILE A 26 -22.07 14.35 15.74
C ILE A 26 -21.88 13.82 17.18
N PRO A 27 -21.03 12.79 17.38
CA PRO A 27 -20.72 12.30 18.72
C PRO A 27 -20.21 13.42 19.64
N GLY A 28 -20.77 13.50 20.86
CA GLY A 28 -20.41 14.55 21.83
C GLY A 28 -19.01 14.41 22.45
N ARG A 29 -18.29 13.32 22.18
CA ARG A 29 -16.90 13.13 22.62
C ARG A 29 -16.14 12.19 21.69
N ASP A 30 -14.84 12.41 21.56
CA ASP A 30 -13.93 11.54 20.81
C ASP A 30 -13.29 10.49 21.72
N VAL A 31 -13.06 9.30 21.16
CA VAL A 31 -12.21 8.27 21.77
C VAL A 31 -10.75 8.71 21.69
N ARG A 32 -9.97 8.43 22.73
CA ARG A 32 -8.52 8.66 22.71
C ARG A 32 -7.80 7.49 22.06
N SER A 33 -6.92 7.79 21.12
CA SER A 33 -6.04 6.80 20.49
C SER A 33 -5.03 6.28 21.52
N GLY A 34 -4.82 4.96 21.51
CA GLY A 34 -3.77 4.31 22.28
C GLY A 34 -2.38 4.57 21.70
N THR A 35 -1.34 4.25 22.48
CA THR A 35 0.08 4.37 22.07
C THR A 35 0.84 3.06 22.25
N GLY A 36 0.13 1.96 22.52
CA GLY A 36 0.73 0.69 22.91
C GLY A 36 1.30 -0.14 21.74
N PRO A 37 2.17 -1.11 22.05
CA PRO A 37 2.95 -1.90 21.08
C PRO A 37 2.16 -2.95 20.27
N ALA A 38 0.82 -2.87 20.25
CA ALA A 38 -0.03 -3.85 19.56
C ALA A 38 0.10 -5.30 20.09
N ILE A 39 0.45 -5.47 21.36
CA ILE A 39 0.58 -6.80 21.99
C ILE A 39 -0.18 -6.87 23.33
N LEU A 40 -0.49 -8.09 23.73
CA LEU A 40 -0.95 -8.49 25.05
C LEU A 40 -0.08 -9.65 25.54
N GLN A 41 0.53 -9.50 26.71
CA GLN A 41 1.24 -10.60 27.37
C GLN A 41 0.26 -11.45 28.15
N THR A 42 0.34 -12.77 27.97
CA THR A 42 -0.52 -13.75 28.63
C THR A 42 0.31 -14.95 29.06
N ASP A 43 -0.22 -15.79 29.94
CA ASP A 43 0.47 -16.99 30.42
C ASP A 43 0.75 -18.02 29.30
N ILE A 44 0.00 -17.93 28.19
CA ILE A 44 0.17 -18.80 27.01
C ILE A 44 1.09 -18.19 25.95
N GLY A 45 1.57 -16.96 26.13
CA GLY A 45 2.47 -16.29 25.18
C GLY A 45 2.09 -14.84 24.90
N THR A 46 2.84 -14.22 23.99
CA THR A 46 2.60 -12.84 23.54
C THR A 46 1.64 -12.84 22.36
N LEU A 47 0.46 -12.25 22.55
CA LEU A 47 -0.57 -12.16 21.52
C LEU A 47 -0.47 -10.81 20.82
N GLY A 48 -0.34 -10.81 19.50
CA GLY A 48 -0.50 -9.60 18.71
C GLY A 48 -1.97 -9.19 18.66
N ILE A 49 -2.27 -7.90 18.74
CA ILE A 49 -3.63 -7.37 18.72
C ILE A 49 -3.79 -6.35 17.61
N SER A 50 -4.83 -6.52 16.80
CA SER A 50 -5.29 -5.54 15.81
C SER A 50 -6.79 -5.41 15.97
N ILE A 51 -7.31 -4.35 16.59
CA ILE A 51 -8.74 -4.23 16.89
C ILE A 51 -9.51 -3.79 15.65
N SER A 52 -10.52 -4.58 15.26
CA SER A 52 -11.50 -4.25 14.23
C SER A 52 -10.83 -3.74 12.93
N TRP A 53 -11.13 -2.50 12.54
CA TRP A 53 -10.61 -1.82 11.35
C TRP A 53 -9.08 -1.73 11.26
N GLU A 54 -8.34 -1.91 12.37
CA GLU A 54 -6.88 -1.99 12.33
C GLU A 54 -6.37 -3.08 11.39
N ILE A 55 -7.12 -4.16 11.19
CA ILE A 55 -6.70 -5.31 10.38
C ILE A 55 -6.54 -5.00 8.89
N PHE A 56 -7.22 -3.96 8.41
CA PHE A 56 -7.07 -3.47 7.04
C PHE A 56 -5.70 -2.84 6.79
N PHE A 57 -4.99 -2.41 7.85
CA PHE A 57 -3.70 -1.76 7.74
C PHE A 57 -2.58 -2.71 8.18
N ASP A 58 -1.70 -3.01 7.25
CA ASP A 58 -0.55 -3.89 7.42
C ASP A 58 0.34 -3.49 8.61
N HIS A 59 0.59 -2.18 8.81
CA HIS A 59 1.52 -1.69 9.84
C HIS A 59 1.14 -2.16 11.25
N ARG A 60 -0.15 -2.29 11.60
CA ARG A 60 -0.54 -2.73 12.95
C ARG A 60 -0.20 -4.19 13.20
N ALA A 61 -0.42 -5.04 12.20
CA ALA A 61 0.03 -6.43 12.27
C ALA A 61 1.57 -6.50 12.33
N ARG A 62 2.27 -5.68 11.52
CA ARG A 62 3.74 -5.62 11.54
C ARG A 62 4.28 -5.15 12.90
N ASP A 63 3.68 -4.15 13.53
CA ASP A 63 4.05 -3.68 14.87
C ASP A 63 3.85 -4.78 15.90
N ALA A 64 2.69 -5.46 15.88
CA ALA A 64 2.38 -6.55 16.80
C ALA A 64 3.43 -7.66 16.76
N ILE A 65 3.79 -8.11 15.54
CA ILE A 65 4.79 -9.17 15.37
C ILE A 65 6.21 -8.68 15.59
N GLY A 66 6.50 -7.42 15.22
CA GLY A 66 7.76 -6.77 15.52
C GLY A 66 8.05 -6.66 17.03
N ASN A 67 7.00 -6.58 17.84
CA ASN A 67 7.05 -6.58 19.31
C ASN A 67 6.89 -7.99 19.92
N GLY A 68 7.04 -9.06 19.13
CA GLY A 68 7.07 -10.44 19.64
C GLY A 68 5.74 -11.18 19.62
N GLY A 69 4.70 -10.65 18.95
CA GLY A 69 3.44 -11.36 18.76
C GLY A 69 3.62 -12.74 18.12
N GLN A 70 3.05 -13.75 18.77
CA GLN A 70 3.15 -15.16 18.37
C GLN A 70 1.92 -15.69 17.62
N LEU A 71 0.82 -14.94 17.69
CA LEU A 71 -0.40 -15.05 16.89
C LEU A 71 -1.03 -13.65 16.79
N LEU A 72 -2.00 -13.44 15.91
CA LEU A 72 -2.71 -12.17 15.79
C LEU A 72 -4.19 -12.33 16.17
N LEU A 73 -4.68 -11.53 17.12
CA LEU A 73 -6.08 -11.42 17.48
C LEU A 73 -6.71 -10.21 16.80
N ASN A 74 -7.87 -10.42 16.21
CA ASN A 74 -8.74 -9.37 15.68
C ASN A 74 -10.10 -9.38 16.39
N PRO A 75 -10.20 -8.83 17.61
CA PRO A 75 -11.51 -8.54 18.20
C PRO A 75 -12.20 -7.46 17.37
N THR A 76 -13.41 -7.72 16.90
CA THR A 76 -14.18 -6.81 16.04
C THR A 76 -15.67 -6.87 16.35
N ASN A 77 -16.46 -5.98 15.76
CA ASN A 77 -17.91 -6.02 15.82
C ASN A 77 -18.49 -5.73 14.43
N GLY A 78 -19.38 -6.61 13.96
CA GLY A 78 -20.03 -6.50 12.66
C GLY A 78 -21.31 -5.66 12.68
N SER A 79 -21.79 -5.22 13.84
CA SER A 79 -23.12 -4.62 14.01
C SER A 79 -23.32 -3.31 13.23
N SER A 80 -22.23 -2.60 12.93
CA SER A 80 -22.27 -1.33 12.19
C SER A 80 -22.42 -1.53 10.67
N TYR A 81 -22.39 -2.77 10.18
CA TYR A 81 -22.40 -3.07 8.75
C TYR A 81 -23.54 -4.02 8.39
N TRP A 82 -24.32 -3.63 7.39
CA TRP A 82 -25.37 -4.46 6.82
C TRP A 82 -24.78 -5.58 5.96
N LEU A 83 -25.32 -6.80 6.10
CA LEU A 83 -24.93 -7.98 5.32
C LEU A 83 -23.45 -8.34 5.44
N THR A 84 -22.86 -8.83 4.35
CA THR A 84 -21.61 -9.59 4.34
C THR A 84 -20.46 -8.86 3.65
N ILE A 85 -20.69 -7.72 2.99
CA ILE A 85 -19.66 -7.10 2.13
C ILE A 85 -18.43 -6.68 2.96
N VAL A 86 -18.61 -5.81 3.95
CA VAL A 86 -17.51 -5.34 4.80
C VAL A 86 -16.92 -6.47 5.62
N GLN A 87 -17.76 -7.40 6.11
CA GLN A 87 -17.30 -8.54 6.88
C GLN A 87 -16.44 -9.49 6.04
N SER A 88 -16.77 -9.68 4.76
CA SER A 88 -15.99 -10.47 3.81
C SER A 88 -14.65 -9.80 3.50
N GLN A 89 -14.65 -8.47 3.33
CA GLN A 89 -13.43 -7.69 3.16
C GLN A 89 -12.53 -7.77 4.40
N GLN A 90 -13.11 -7.75 5.59
CA GLN A 90 -12.37 -7.91 6.83
C GLN A 90 -11.71 -9.28 6.92
N ILE A 91 -12.43 -10.37 6.60
CA ILE A 91 -11.83 -11.71 6.51
C ILE A 91 -10.73 -11.77 5.45
N ALA A 92 -10.93 -11.18 4.27
CA ALA A 92 -9.90 -11.11 3.24
C ALA A 92 -8.64 -10.37 3.74
N SER A 93 -8.81 -9.32 4.53
CA SER A 93 -7.71 -8.59 5.15
C SER A 93 -7.01 -9.43 6.21
N SER A 94 -7.76 -10.14 7.05
CA SER A 94 -7.22 -11.09 8.03
C SER A 94 -6.38 -12.18 7.36
N ARG A 95 -6.83 -12.72 6.21
CA ARG A 95 -6.03 -13.64 5.38
C ARG A 95 -4.71 -13.04 4.94
N LEU A 96 -4.75 -11.82 4.39
CA LEU A 96 -3.54 -11.14 3.95
C LEU A 96 -2.57 -10.88 5.12
N ARG A 97 -3.08 -10.47 6.29
CA ARG A 97 -2.25 -10.31 7.50
C ARG A 97 -1.63 -11.62 7.96
N ALA A 98 -2.36 -12.73 7.87
CA ALA A 98 -1.84 -14.06 8.20
C ALA A 98 -0.62 -14.42 7.34
N VAL A 99 -0.76 -14.27 6.01
CA VAL A 99 0.33 -14.53 5.04
C VAL A 99 1.51 -13.59 5.24
N GLU A 100 1.25 -12.28 5.36
CA GLU A 100 2.31 -11.30 5.53
C GLU A 100 3.14 -11.53 6.79
N THR A 101 2.52 -12.05 7.85
CA THR A 101 3.18 -12.18 9.14
C THR A 101 3.63 -13.60 9.48
N ASP A 102 3.23 -14.59 8.70
CA ASP A 102 3.39 -16.01 9.01
C ASP A 102 2.81 -16.34 10.40
N ARG A 103 1.56 -15.92 10.63
CA ARG A 103 0.84 -16.08 11.90
C ARG A 103 -0.58 -16.55 11.68
N PHE A 104 -1.08 -17.34 12.63
CA PHE A 104 -2.51 -17.51 12.78
C PHE A 104 -3.18 -16.17 13.09
N VAL A 105 -4.33 -15.92 12.47
CA VAL A 105 -5.20 -14.79 12.78
C VAL A 105 -6.52 -15.30 13.33
N LEU A 106 -6.87 -14.89 14.55
CA LEU A 106 -8.12 -15.23 15.20
C LEU A 106 -9.02 -14.00 15.23
N GLN A 107 -10.04 -14.00 14.40
CA GLN A 107 -11.04 -12.93 14.35
C GLN A 107 -12.24 -13.31 15.21
N ALA A 108 -12.57 -12.48 16.20
CA ALA A 108 -13.69 -12.70 17.10
C ALA A 108 -14.70 -11.56 16.95
N ALA A 109 -15.90 -11.89 16.48
CA ALA A 109 -16.97 -10.93 16.20
C ALA A 109 -18.28 -11.39 16.85
N PRO A 110 -18.91 -10.58 17.72
CA PRO A 110 -20.20 -10.94 18.34
C PRO A 110 -21.36 -11.09 17.33
N THR A 111 -21.39 -10.27 16.30
CA THR A 111 -22.49 -10.22 15.30
C THR A 111 -21.99 -10.37 13.86
N GLY A 112 -20.68 -10.34 13.65
CA GLY A 112 -20.07 -10.50 12.32
C GLY A 112 -19.44 -11.88 12.13
N PHE A 113 -18.65 -12.02 11.07
CA PHE A 113 -17.81 -13.20 10.88
C PHE A 113 -16.75 -13.29 11.98
N SER A 114 -16.86 -14.32 12.82
CA SER A 114 -15.73 -14.88 13.55
C SER A 114 -15.00 -15.88 12.65
N GLY A 115 -13.69 -16.05 12.83
CA GLY A 115 -12.92 -16.98 12.01
C GLY A 115 -11.53 -17.29 12.54
N ILE A 116 -11.03 -18.45 12.12
CA ILE A 116 -9.66 -18.93 12.37
C ILE A 116 -8.98 -19.02 11.01
N ILE A 117 -7.87 -18.28 10.86
CA ILE A 117 -7.14 -18.17 9.61
C ILE A 117 -5.71 -18.66 9.82
N ALA A 118 -5.27 -19.60 9.00
CA ALA A 118 -3.95 -20.20 9.04
C ALA A 118 -2.87 -19.26 8.45
N PRO A 119 -1.57 -19.49 8.75
CA PRO A 119 -0.47 -18.65 8.27
C PRO A 119 -0.33 -18.55 6.74
N ASP A 120 -0.84 -19.51 5.98
CA ASP A 120 -0.89 -19.49 4.51
C ASP A 120 -2.11 -18.74 3.96
N GLY A 121 -2.95 -18.21 4.84
CA GLY A 121 -4.18 -17.49 4.50
C GLY A 121 -5.38 -18.40 4.27
N GLU A 122 -5.31 -19.70 4.56
CA GLU A 122 -6.49 -20.57 4.57
C GLU A 122 -7.46 -20.16 5.69
N VAL A 123 -8.76 -20.13 5.39
CA VAL A 123 -9.79 -19.90 6.41
C VAL A 123 -10.29 -21.27 6.89
N LEU A 124 -9.72 -21.74 8.00
CA LEU A 124 -10.06 -23.06 8.57
C LEU A 124 -11.51 -23.08 9.06
N HIS A 125 -11.93 -22.00 9.72
CA HIS A 125 -13.26 -21.87 10.28
C HIS A 125 -13.79 -20.45 10.11
N ARG A 126 -15.10 -20.33 9.88
CA ARG A 126 -15.82 -19.06 9.86
C ARG A 126 -17.28 -19.22 10.28
N THR A 127 -17.83 -18.25 10.99
CA THR A 127 -19.27 -18.15 11.25
C THR A 127 -19.99 -17.37 10.13
N GLY A 128 -21.31 -17.46 10.09
CA GLY A 128 -22.19 -16.53 9.43
C GLY A 128 -22.39 -15.23 10.24
N VAL A 129 -23.12 -14.29 9.66
CA VAL A 129 -23.54 -13.05 10.34
C VAL A 129 -24.58 -13.40 11.40
N SER A 130 -24.41 -12.88 12.61
CA SER A 130 -25.30 -13.13 13.76
C SER A 130 -25.52 -14.62 14.10
N GLU A 131 -24.62 -15.51 13.65
CA GLU A 131 -24.66 -16.93 13.99
C GLU A 131 -24.08 -17.15 15.39
N GLN A 132 -24.86 -17.73 16.29
CA GLN A 132 -24.38 -18.14 17.61
C GLN A 132 -23.59 -19.44 17.51
N LYS A 133 -22.25 -19.35 17.52
CA LYS A 133 -21.36 -20.50 17.39
C LYS A 133 -20.03 -20.27 18.09
N VAL A 134 -19.45 -21.35 18.60
CA VAL A 134 -18.06 -21.38 19.10
C VAL A 134 -17.19 -22.04 18.03
N LEU A 135 -16.09 -21.38 17.67
CA LEU A 135 -15.06 -21.96 16.83
C LEU A 135 -13.96 -22.52 17.73
N TYR A 136 -13.52 -23.75 17.46
CA TYR A 136 -12.48 -24.43 18.23
C TYR A 136 -11.51 -25.09 17.27
N ASP A 137 -10.22 -24.83 17.46
CA ASP A 137 -9.14 -25.45 16.69
C ASP A 137 -7.81 -25.38 17.46
N THR A 138 -6.82 -26.17 17.06
CA THR A 138 -5.45 -26.11 17.59
C THR A 138 -4.64 -25.16 16.72
N VAL A 139 -4.06 -24.13 17.33
CA VAL A 139 -3.25 -23.13 16.63
C VAL A 139 -1.83 -23.11 17.18
N GLU A 140 -0.88 -22.88 16.28
CA GLU A 140 0.54 -22.81 16.64
C GLU A 140 0.95 -21.38 17.00
N LEU A 141 1.73 -21.27 18.07
CA LEU A 141 2.45 -20.04 18.39
C LEU A 141 3.73 -19.99 17.56
N ARG A 142 3.89 -18.98 16.73
CA ARG A 142 5.03 -18.86 15.81
C ARG A 142 5.91 -17.69 16.21
N THR A 143 7.22 -17.81 16.00
CA THR A 143 8.21 -16.76 16.26
C THR A 143 8.95 -16.37 14.98
N GLY A 144 9.78 -15.33 15.05
CA GLY A 144 10.51 -14.82 13.89
C GLY A 144 9.75 -13.75 13.11
N ARG A 145 10.41 -13.16 12.10
CA ARG A 145 9.88 -12.02 11.34
C ARG A 145 10.03 -12.30 9.84
N THR A 146 8.93 -12.28 9.10
CA THR A 146 8.92 -12.43 7.64
C THR A 146 9.61 -11.23 6.96
N LEU A 147 9.94 -11.37 5.67
CA LEU A 147 10.43 -10.24 4.87
C LEU A 147 9.43 -9.09 4.82
N SER A 148 8.12 -9.39 4.77
CA SER A 148 7.07 -8.35 4.82
C SER A 148 7.12 -7.55 6.13
N VAL A 149 7.30 -8.23 7.27
CA VAL A 149 7.46 -7.55 8.57
C VAL A 149 8.74 -6.73 8.65
N GLN A 150 9.84 -7.23 8.08
CA GLN A 150 11.14 -6.55 8.12
C GLN A 150 11.22 -5.34 7.18
N LEU A 151 10.75 -5.48 5.94
CA LEU A 151 10.85 -4.46 4.91
C LEU A 151 9.69 -3.45 4.97
N GLY A 152 8.53 -3.86 5.49
CA GLY A 152 7.35 -3.02 5.56
C GLY A 152 6.97 -2.42 4.20
N ALA A 153 6.73 -1.11 4.16
CA ALA A 153 6.32 -0.41 2.95
C ALA A 153 7.48 -0.09 1.98
N TRP A 154 8.75 -0.35 2.36
CA TRP A 154 9.91 0.03 1.55
C TRP A 154 9.90 -0.49 0.11
N PRO A 155 9.58 -1.78 -0.15
CA PRO A 155 9.58 -2.30 -1.52
C PRO A 155 8.59 -1.55 -2.42
N MET A 156 7.42 -1.20 -1.90
CA MET A 156 6.40 -0.44 -2.62
C MET A 156 6.85 1.00 -2.90
N LEU A 157 7.46 1.66 -1.92
CA LEU A 157 7.98 3.02 -2.08
C LEU A 157 9.10 3.10 -3.11
N VAL A 158 10.06 2.16 -3.05
CA VAL A 158 11.15 2.06 -4.02
C VAL A 158 10.60 1.84 -5.42
N TYR A 159 9.65 0.92 -5.57
CA TYR A 159 8.99 0.67 -6.85
C TYR A 159 8.29 1.92 -7.39
N ALA A 160 7.51 2.62 -6.56
CA ALA A 160 6.81 3.84 -6.95
C ALA A 160 7.77 4.95 -7.40
N ILE A 161 8.85 5.19 -6.67
CA ILE A 161 9.89 6.17 -7.02
C ILE A 161 10.56 5.78 -8.35
N ALA A 162 10.91 4.51 -8.52
CA ALA A 162 11.52 4.02 -9.75
C ALA A 162 10.61 4.24 -10.96
N THR A 163 9.31 3.92 -10.84
CA THR A 163 8.33 4.16 -11.91
C THR A 163 8.22 5.64 -12.26
N LEU A 164 8.16 6.53 -11.25
CA LEU A 164 8.12 7.98 -11.47
C LEU A 164 9.39 8.47 -12.17
N ALA A 165 10.56 7.99 -11.75
CA ALA A 165 11.84 8.35 -12.37
C ALA A 165 11.89 7.93 -13.85
N VAL A 166 11.41 6.74 -14.19
CA VAL A 166 11.33 6.25 -15.58
C VAL A 166 10.39 7.14 -16.41
N ILE A 167 9.21 7.48 -15.89
CA ILE A 167 8.26 8.36 -16.58
C ILE A 167 8.89 9.74 -16.84
N GLN A 168 9.56 10.31 -15.84
CA GLN A 168 10.17 11.62 -15.96
C GLN A 168 11.38 11.61 -16.91
N GLY A 169 12.18 10.54 -16.88
CA GLY A 169 13.27 10.32 -17.84
C GLY A 169 12.76 10.28 -19.27
N ARG A 170 11.72 9.49 -19.56
CA ARG A 170 11.11 9.40 -20.90
C ARG A 170 10.55 10.74 -21.39
N ARG A 171 9.97 11.55 -20.50
CA ARG A 171 9.48 12.91 -20.83
C ARG A 171 10.62 13.87 -21.18
N ARG A 172 11.78 13.73 -20.52
CA ARG A 172 12.99 14.53 -20.80
C ARG A 172 13.56 14.18 -22.17
N PHE A 173 13.73 12.90 -22.48
CA PHE A 173 14.23 12.44 -23.78
C PHE A 173 13.29 12.81 -24.94
N ARG A 174 11.97 12.76 -24.75
CA ARG A 174 11.00 13.18 -25.78
C ARG A 174 11.07 14.70 -26.06
N LYS A 175 11.27 15.53 -25.03
CA LYS A 175 11.42 16.99 -25.23
C LYS A 175 12.71 17.37 -25.96
N VAL A 176 13.79 16.63 -25.73
CA VAL A 176 15.08 16.85 -26.44
C VAL A 176 14.97 16.44 -27.91
N GLY A 177 14.31 15.31 -28.22
CA GLY A 177 14.10 14.89 -29.61
C GLY A 177 13.15 15.77 -30.44
N GLU A 178 12.33 16.61 -29.78
CA GLU A 178 11.41 17.55 -30.46
C GLU A 178 12.04 18.94 -30.64
N SER A 179 13.05 19.30 -29.83
CA SER A 179 13.82 20.54 -30.01
C SER A 179 14.91 20.45 -31.09
N ASP A 180 15.22 19.24 -31.57
CA ASP A 180 16.22 19.01 -32.64
C ASP A 180 15.61 18.93 -34.05
N LEU A 181 14.31 19.21 -34.19
CA LEU A 181 13.65 19.36 -35.50
C LEU A 181 13.55 20.84 -35.85
N ASP A 182 14.58 21.35 -36.52
CA ASP A 182 14.56 22.65 -37.18
C ASP A 182 13.45 22.68 -38.26
N PRO A 183 12.46 23.58 -38.19
CA PRO A 183 11.45 23.73 -39.24
C PRO A 183 11.97 24.49 -40.47
N GLN A 184 13.21 24.99 -40.46
CA GLN A 184 13.78 25.73 -41.59
C GLN A 184 14.97 24.97 -42.15
N GLY A 185 14.72 24.21 -43.22
CA GLY A 185 15.79 23.72 -44.05
C GLY A 185 16.61 24.88 -44.60
N ASP A 186 17.83 25.04 -44.08
CA ASP A 186 18.97 25.33 -44.94
C ASP A 186 20.11 24.39 -44.52
N GLY A 187 20.35 23.40 -45.38
CA GLY A 187 21.34 22.36 -45.12
C GLY A 187 22.73 22.95 -45.23
N THR A 188 23.41 23.14 -44.10
CA THR A 188 24.86 23.22 -44.09
C THR A 188 25.39 22.56 -42.83
N VAL A 189 25.82 21.30 -42.97
CA VAL A 189 26.60 20.61 -41.94
C VAL A 189 28.01 21.18 -41.99
N VAL A 190 28.36 22.04 -41.04
CA VAL A 190 29.73 22.54 -40.90
C VAL A 190 30.52 21.55 -40.03
N HIS A 191 31.28 20.66 -40.68
CA HIS A 191 32.33 19.91 -40.00
C HIS A 191 33.60 20.76 -40.02
N GLU A 192 33.98 21.30 -38.87
CA GLU A 192 35.28 21.93 -38.66
C GLU A 192 36.32 20.82 -38.42
N LEU A 193 37.14 20.56 -39.44
CA LEU A 193 38.32 19.72 -39.36
C LEU A 193 39.49 20.49 -40.00
N ASP A 194 40.53 20.66 -39.20
CA ASP A 194 41.91 21.04 -39.48
C ASP A 194 42.23 21.72 -40.82
N GLY A 195 42.73 22.96 -40.69
CA GLY A 195 43.10 23.83 -41.79
C GLY A 195 43.99 23.17 -42.83
N HIS A 196 43.44 23.05 -44.03
CA HIS A 196 44.17 23.17 -45.30
C HIS A 196 43.18 23.49 -46.41
N ILE A 197 43.23 24.74 -46.90
CA ILE A 197 42.54 25.14 -48.13
C ILE A 197 43.38 24.60 -49.30
N SER A 198 42.81 23.66 -50.05
CA SER A 198 43.31 23.29 -51.37
C SER A 198 42.14 23.34 -52.36
N THR A 199 42.24 24.24 -53.32
CA THR A 199 41.34 24.35 -54.46
C THR A 199 42.05 23.78 -55.68
N GLU A 200 41.54 22.70 -56.26
CA GLU A 200 42.03 22.18 -57.53
C GLU A 200 40.87 22.15 -58.55
N PRO A 201 41.01 22.80 -59.72
CA PRO A 201 39.99 22.82 -60.75
C PRO A 201 40.23 21.70 -61.79
N THR A 202 39.20 20.93 -62.08
CA THR A 202 39.08 20.11 -63.30
C THR A 202 37.80 20.59 -63.98
N GLY A 203 37.78 21.40 -65.06
CA GLY A 203 38.37 21.15 -66.38
C GLY A 203 37.70 19.93 -67.00
N GLY A 204 36.86 19.98 -68.03
CA GLY A 204 36.35 21.06 -68.87
C GLY A 204 35.38 20.48 -69.93
N ASP A 205 35.02 21.31 -70.91
CA ASP A 205 34.38 20.98 -72.20
C ASP A 205 32.89 20.55 -72.19
N ASP A 206 32.01 20.97 -73.11
CA ASP A 206 32.02 22.02 -74.14
C ASP A 206 30.57 22.17 -74.65
N ARG A 207 30.28 23.33 -75.26
CA ARG A 207 29.34 23.57 -76.39
C ARG A 207 27.79 23.56 -76.25
N THR A 208 27.28 24.76 -76.53
CA THR A 208 26.27 25.16 -77.57
C THR A 208 24.78 24.96 -77.33
N GLY A 209 24.01 26.04 -77.58
CA GLY A 209 22.60 25.94 -77.97
C GLY A 209 21.75 27.19 -77.72
N SER A 210 21.71 28.09 -78.71
CA SER A 210 20.91 29.31 -78.83
C SER A 210 19.39 29.13 -78.64
N ALA A 211 18.73 30.09 -77.97
CA ALA A 211 17.65 30.95 -78.50
C ALA A 211 17.25 32.02 -77.47
#